data_AF-A0AAD9GQ39-F1
#
_entry.id   AF-A0AAD9GQ39-F1
#
_cell.length_a   1.000
_cell.length_b   1.000
_cell.length_c   1.000
_cell.angle_alpha   90.00
_cell.angle_beta   90.00
_cell.angle_gamma   90.00
#
_symmetry.space_group_name_H-M   'P 1'
#
loop_
_entity.id
_entity.type
_entity.pdbx_description
1 polymer ?
#
loop_
_entity_poly.entity_id
_entity_poly.type
_entity_poly.pdbx_seq_one_letter_code
_entity_poly.pdbx_strand_id
1 'polypeptide(L)'
;MSDVFRTFNRIAGQRQSPTVAYRPQANGTAERMAQMLTRAVKMYVADVNQKDWDEYAERRTFTLNTAQDRIRGDTPFFLVHGWDPRSTLEVSLPVGSTHRRDRDPRRWRNHVQSHYQRAREVVNERLRDAIRDRPVCITSRPEIKSG
;
A
#
# COMPACT_ATOMS: atom_id res chain seq x y z
N MET A 1 -14.76 -24.15 -16.35
CA MET A 1 -13.94 -23.90 -15.15
C MET A 1 -12.99 -25.07 -15.00
N SER A 2 -11.70 -24.85 -14.78
CA SER A 2 -10.76 -25.97 -14.61
C SER A 2 -10.88 -26.58 -13.22
N ASP A 3 -10.64 -27.89 -13.12
CA ASP A 3 -10.66 -28.62 -11.83
C ASP A 3 -9.56 -28.16 -10.88
N VAL A 4 -8.47 -27.64 -11.43
CA VAL A 4 -7.38 -26.99 -10.66
C VAL A 4 -7.93 -25.83 -9.84
N PHE A 5 -8.70 -24.92 -10.46
CA PHE A 5 -9.28 -23.77 -9.75
C PHE A 5 -10.30 -24.20 -8.68
N ARG A 6 -11.14 -25.19 -8.95
CA ARG A 6 -12.07 -25.71 -7.93
C ARG A 6 -11.34 -26.24 -6.70
N THR A 7 -10.28 -27.01 -6.93
CA THR A 7 -9.47 -27.60 -5.86
C THR A 7 -8.78 -26.52 -5.04
N PHE A 8 -8.19 -25.52 -5.70
CA PHE A 8 -7.58 -24.36 -5.04
C PHE A 8 -8.57 -23.62 -4.14
N ASN A 9 -9.76 -23.27 -4.66
CA ASN A 9 -10.76 -22.55 -3.88
C ASN A 9 -11.24 -23.35 -2.67
N ARG A 10 -11.36 -24.68 -2.81
CA ARG A 10 -11.73 -25.56 -1.69
C ARG A 10 -10.66 -25.54 -0.59
N ILE A 11 -9.38 -25.57 -0.95
CA ILE A 11 -8.26 -25.50 0.01
C ILE A 11 -8.21 -24.11 0.67
N ALA A 12 -8.38 -23.05 -0.11
CA ALA A 12 -8.36 -21.67 0.39
C ALA A 12 -9.63 -21.26 1.15
N GLY A 13 -10.64 -22.14 1.25
CA GLY A 13 -11.94 -21.83 1.86
C GLY A 13 -12.72 -20.75 1.11
N GLN A 14 -12.40 -20.51 -0.16
CA GLN A 14 -12.99 -19.44 -0.96
C GLN A 14 -14.26 -19.91 -1.67
N ARG A 15 -15.35 -19.15 -1.50
CA ARG A 15 -16.58 -19.36 -2.26
C ARG A 15 -16.52 -18.51 -3.53
N GLN A 16 -16.54 -19.16 -4.68
CA GLN A 16 -16.65 -18.46 -5.96
C GLN A 16 -18.10 -18.16 -6.32
N SER A 17 -18.32 -16.95 -6.83
CA SER A 17 -19.60 -16.49 -7.39
C SER A 17 -19.35 -15.99 -8.81
N PRO A 18 -19.41 -16.86 -9.83
CA PRO A 18 -19.20 -16.45 -11.21
C PRO A 18 -20.34 -15.53 -11.67
N THR A 19 -20.00 -14.50 -12.43
CA THR A 19 -20.99 -13.67 -13.11
C THR A 19 -21.55 -14.40 -14.33
N VAL A 20 -22.78 -14.05 -14.72
CA VAL A 20 -23.41 -14.59 -15.94
C VAL A 20 -22.56 -14.21 -17.15
N ALA A 21 -22.38 -15.17 -18.07
CA ALA A 21 -21.62 -14.95 -19.29
C ALA A 21 -22.16 -13.75 -20.09
N TYR A 22 -21.26 -13.01 -20.73
CA TYR A 22 -21.58 -11.82 -21.54
C TYR A 22 -22.32 -10.70 -20.78
N ARG A 23 -22.23 -10.66 -19.45
CA ARG A 23 -22.74 -9.56 -18.61
C ARG A 23 -21.62 -8.87 -17.82
N PRO A 24 -20.78 -8.08 -18.51
CA PRO A 24 -19.69 -7.33 -17.86
C PRO A 24 -20.18 -6.39 -16.74
N GLN A 25 -21.39 -5.85 -16.89
CA GLN A 25 -22.02 -4.96 -15.90
C GLN A 25 -22.17 -5.61 -14.52
N ALA A 26 -22.29 -6.94 -14.44
CA ALA A 26 -22.38 -7.68 -13.18
C ALA A 26 -21.09 -7.61 -12.35
N ASN A 27 -19.96 -7.23 -12.94
CA ASN A 27 -18.67 -7.04 -12.27
C ASN A 27 -18.11 -5.60 -12.45
N GLY A 28 -19.00 -4.61 -12.56
CA GLY A 28 -18.64 -3.25 -12.97
C GLY A 28 -17.60 -2.54 -12.08
N THR A 29 -17.50 -2.88 -10.79
CA THR A 29 -16.47 -2.30 -9.90
C THR A 29 -15.07 -2.79 -10.25
N ALA A 30 -14.90 -4.10 -10.50
CA ALA A 30 -13.62 -4.66 -10.90
C ALA A 30 -13.24 -4.19 -12.31
N GLU A 31 -14.21 -4.11 -13.22
CA GLU A 31 -13.99 -3.60 -14.57
C GLU A 31 -13.56 -2.14 -14.59
N ARG A 32 -14.16 -1.30 -13.75
CA ARG A 32 -13.74 0.11 -13.60
C ARG A 32 -12.31 0.22 -13.08
N MET A 33 -11.93 -0.62 -12.13
CA MET A 33 -10.55 -0.67 -11.62
C MET A 33 -9.57 -1.16 -12.69
N ALA A 34 -9.93 -2.22 -13.43
CA ALA A 34 -9.16 -2.72 -14.56
C ALA A 34 -8.99 -1.66 -15.67
N GLN A 35 -10.02 -0.85 -15.92
CA GLN A 35 -9.96 0.25 -16.89
C GLN A 35 -8.98 1.34 -16.44
N MET A 36 -8.96 1.71 -15.15
CA MET A 36 -7.99 2.67 -14.61
C MET A 36 -6.56 2.15 -14.70
N LEU A 37 -6.34 0.87 -14.35
CA LEU A 37 -5.04 0.20 -14.49
C LEU A 37 -4.60 0.15 -15.96
N THR A 38 -5.49 -0.23 -16.87
CA THR A 38 -5.17 -0.31 -18.30
C THR A 38 -4.81 1.06 -18.87
N ARG A 39 -5.56 2.11 -18.53
CA ARG A 39 -5.24 3.49 -18.96
C ARG A 39 -3.88 3.94 -18.42
N ALA A 40 -3.60 3.62 -17.17
CA ALA A 40 -2.31 3.91 -16.54
C ALA A 40 -1.16 3.22 -17.27
N VAL A 41 -1.25 1.91 -17.50
CA VAL A 41 -0.20 1.14 -18.19
C VAL A 41 -0.02 1.62 -19.62
N LYS A 42 -1.10 1.93 -20.34
CA LYS A 42 -1.05 2.48 -21.70
C LYS A 42 -0.25 3.78 -21.83
N MET A 43 -0.17 4.60 -20.77
CA MET A 43 0.67 5.81 -20.80
C MET A 43 2.17 5.49 -20.85
N TYR A 44 2.58 4.32 -20.35
CA TYR A 44 3.98 3.88 -20.30
C TYR A 44 4.35 2.92 -21.44
N VAL A 45 3.37 2.22 -22.03
CA VAL A 45 3.62 1.34 -23.19
C VAL A 45 3.38 2.09 -24.51
N ALA A 46 3.27 3.42 -24.47
CA ALA A 46 3.05 4.25 -25.65
C ALA A 46 4.29 4.32 -26.56
N ASP A 47 5.50 4.14 -26.00
CA ASP A 47 6.74 4.01 -26.75
C ASP A 47 7.03 2.53 -27.03
N VAL A 48 7.28 2.20 -28.29
CA VAL A 48 7.56 0.84 -28.78
C VAL A 48 8.79 0.22 -28.10
N ASN A 49 9.70 1.04 -27.59
CA ASN A 49 10.91 0.59 -26.91
C ASN A 49 10.74 0.38 -25.40
N GLN A 50 9.60 0.77 -24.83
CA GLN A 50 9.39 0.77 -23.38
C GLN A 50 8.90 -0.60 -22.90
N LYS A 51 9.86 -1.44 -22.45
CA LYS A 51 9.64 -2.82 -21.98
C LYS A 51 9.62 -2.97 -20.45
N ASP A 52 9.97 -1.93 -19.73
CA ASP A 52 10.16 -1.83 -18.27
C ASP A 52 8.87 -1.48 -17.51
N TRP A 53 7.69 -1.81 -18.07
CA TRP A 53 6.40 -1.46 -17.47
C TRP A 53 6.17 -2.12 -16.09
N ASP A 54 6.82 -3.26 -15.85
CA ASP A 54 6.78 -4.02 -14.60
C ASP A 54 7.54 -3.32 -13.47
N GLU A 55 8.64 -2.62 -13.77
CA GLU A 55 9.39 -1.81 -12.78
C GLU A 55 8.52 -0.68 -12.18
N TYR A 56 7.56 -0.17 -12.94
CA TYR A 56 6.65 0.89 -12.49
C TYR A 56 5.34 0.37 -11.91
N ALA A 57 5.05 -0.94 -12.03
CA ALA A 57 3.78 -1.53 -11.60
C ALA A 57 3.53 -1.32 -10.10
N GLU A 58 4.57 -1.45 -9.27
CA GLU A 58 4.48 -1.21 -7.82
C GLU A 58 4.16 0.25 -7.51
N ARG A 59 4.91 1.20 -8.09
CA ARG A 59 4.68 2.65 -7.91
C ARG A 59 3.29 3.05 -8.36
N ARG A 60 2.78 2.41 -9.43
CA ARG A 60 1.44 2.68 -9.92
C ARG A 60 0.36 2.10 -9.02
N THR A 61 0.56 0.88 -8.52
CA THR A 61 -0.33 0.26 -7.54
C THR A 61 -0.42 1.11 -6.28
N PHE A 62 0.71 1.61 -5.79
CA PHE A 62 0.74 2.57 -4.68
C PHE A 62 -0.09 3.81 -5.00
N THR A 63 0.15 4.45 -6.15
CA THR A 63 -0.57 5.67 -6.56
C THR A 63 -2.09 5.44 -6.67
N LEU A 64 -2.53 4.29 -7.19
CA LEU A 64 -3.96 3.95 -7.28
C LEU A 64 -4.58 3.65 -5.92
N ASN A 65 -3.82 3.06 -5.00
CA ASN A 65 -4.27 2.75 -3.65
C ASN A 65 -4.30 3.98 -2.74
N THR A 66 -3.48 5.00 -3.01
CA THR A 66 -3.44 6.28 -2.27
C THR A 66 -4.27 7.38 -2.94
N ALA A 67 -4.71 7.20 -4.18
CA ALA A 67 -5.60 8.14 -4.85
C ALA A 67 -7.01 8.12 -4.24
N GLN A 68 -7.63 9.29 -4.15
CA GLN A 68 -8.99 9.40 -3.62
C GLN A 68 -10.01 8.82 -4.60
N ASP A 69 -10.78 7.84 -4.13
CA ASP A 69 -11.89 7.29 -4.89
C ASP A 69 -13.14 8.15 -4.67
N ARG A 70 -13.61 8.80 -5.74
CA ARG A 70 -14.80 9.67 -5.72
C ARG A 70 -16.09 8.94 -5.35
N ILE A 71 -16.17 7.62 -5.58
CA ILE A 71 -17.36 6.80 -5.28
C ILE A 71 -17.36 6.40 -3.82
N ARG A 72 -16.19 5.98 -3.31
CA ARG A 72 -16.04 5.49 -1.94
C ARG A 72 -15.78 6.60 -0.92
N GLY A 73 -15.45 7.80 -1.40
CA GLY A 73 -15.18 8.99 -0.57
C GLY A 73 -13.81 8.98 0.11
N ASP A 74 -12.98 7.97 -0.17
CA ASP A 74 -11.71 7.74 0.52
C ASP A 74 -10.68 7.02 -0.36
N THR A 75 -9.46 6.88 0.15
CA THR A 75 -8.42 6.09 -0.54
C THR A 75 -8.66 4.59 -0.31
N PRO A 76 -8.49 3.72 -1.33
CA PRO A 76 -8.61 2.28 -1.15
C PRO A 76 -7.70 1.71 -0.05
N PHE A 77 -6.49 2.25 0.11
CA PHE A 77 -5.57 1.85 1.16
C PHE A 77 -6.14 2.11 2.55
N PHE A 78 -6.70 3.32 2.77
CA PHE A 78 -7.32 3.67 4.03
C PHE A 78 -8.52 2.78 4.34
N LEU A 79 -9.35 2.45 3.34
CA LEU A 79 -10.51 1.59 3.54
C LEU A 79 -10.16 0.15 3.94
N VAL A 80 -9.00 -0.36 3.50
CA VAL A 80 -8.53 -1.71 3.82
C VAL A 80 -7.78 -1.75 5.14
N HIS A 81 -6.90 -0.77 5.40
CA HIS A 81 -5.98 -0.81 6.52
C HIS A 81 -6.36 0.10 7.69
N GLY A 82 -7.26 1.06 7.48
CA GLY A 82 -7.71 1.98 8.51
C GLY A 82 -6.74 3.12 8.84
N TRP A 83 -5.60 3.18 8.14
CA TRP A 83 -4.59 4.21 8.31
C TRP A 83 -4.17 4.78 6.95
N ASP A 84 -3.48 5.91 6.96
CA ASP A 84 -2.98 6.50 5.73
C ASP A 84 -1.64 5.88 5.29
N PRO A 85 -1.47 5.61 3.99
CA PRO A 85 -0.21 5.12 3.45
C PRO A 85 0.85 6.21 3.56
N ARG A 86 2.07 5.83 3.92
CA ARG A 86 3.21 6.75 3.95
C ARG A 86 4.08 6.56 2.74
N SER A 87 4.27 7.61 1.97
CA SER A 87 5.22 7.57 0.86
C SER A 87 6.66 7.71 1.36
N THR A 88 7.62 7.17 0.61
CA THR A 88 9.06 7.37 0.87
C THR A 88 9.46 8.85 0.87
N LEU A 89 8.72 9.69 0.15
CA LEU A 89 8.86 11.15 0.16
C LEU A 89 8.43 11.76 1.51
N GLU A 90 7.32 11.29 2.11
CA GLU A 90 6.84 11.76 3.42
C GLU A 90 7.71 11.27 4.59
N VAL A 91 8.48 10.19 4.38
CA VAL A 91 9.44 9.70 5.38
C VAL A 91 10.75 10.50 5.31
N SER A 92 11.17 10.91 4.11
CA SER A 92 12.45 11.60 3.88
C SER A 92 12.35 13.13 3.96
N LEU A 93 11.18 13.71 3.69
CA LEU A 93 10.94 15.14 3.76
C LEU A 93 9.89 15.46 4.83
N PRO A 94 10.05 16.53 5.62
CA PRO A 94 9.01 17.04 6.51
C PRO A 94 7.92 17.78 5.71
N VAL A 95 7.43 17.15 4.65
CA VAL A 95 6.23 17.57 3.93
C VAL A 95 5.06 17.21 4.84
N GLY A 96 4.45 18.21 5.47
CA GLY A 96 3.20 18.03 6.19
C GLY A 96 2.19 17.30 5.29
N SER A 97 1.39 16.41 5.89
CA SER A 97 0.41 15.57 5.20
C SER A 97 -0.33 16.35 4.12
N THR A 98 -0.14 15.97 2.85
CA THR A 98 -0.65 16.72 1.69
C THR A 98 -2.17 16.61 1.50
N HIS A 99 -2.88 15.99 2.43
CA HIS A 99 -4.29 15.69 2.30
C HIS A 99 -5.18 16.90 2.61
N ARG A 100 -5.74 17.53 1.56
CA ARG A 100 -6.78 18.57 1.69
C ARG A 100 -8.18 18.08 1.32
N ARG A 101 -9.03 18.21 2.34
CA ARG A 101 -10.49 18.46 2.43
C ARG A 101 -11.47 17.30 2.68
N ASP A 102 -12.21 17.57 3.76
CA ASP A 102 -13.28 16.85 4.43
C ASP A 102 -14.69 17.23 3.95
N ARG A 103 -15.65 16.31 4.17
CA ARG A 103 -16.86 16.57 4.98
C ARG A 103 -17.56 15.24 5.33
N ASP A 104 -17.26 14.74 6.52
CA ASP A 104 -18.01 13.73 7.29
C ASP A 104 -17.89 12.21 6.99
N PRO A 105 -16.65 11.70 6.91
CA PRO A 105 -16.28 10.38 7.47
C PRO A 105 -15.39 10.47 8.73
N ARG A 106 -15.30 11.67 9.32
CA ARG A 106 -14.30 12.05 10.34
C ARG A 106 -14.34 11.20 11.61
N ARG A 107 -15.51 10.72 12.04
CA ARG A 107 -15.64 10.04 13.34
C ARG A 107 -14.98 8.65 13.34
N TRP A 108 -15.21 7.86 12.29
CA TRP A 108 -14.52 6.57 12.09
C TRP A 108 -13.03 6.78 11.82
N ARG A 109 -12.70 7.75 10.95
CA ARG A 109 -11.32 8.11 10.64
C ARG A 109 -10.52 8.49 11.89
N ASN A 110 -11.07 9.36 12.73
CA ASN A 110 -10.46 9.77 13.99
C ASN A 110 -10.33 8.57 14.95
N HIS A 111 -11.35 7.73 15.05
CA HIS A 111 -11.32 6.55 15.92
C HIS A 111 -10.18 5.58 15.53
N VAL A 112 -10.10 5.21 14.25
CA VAL A 112 -9.06 4.28 13.78
C VAL A 112 -7.67 4.93 13.83
N GLN A 113 -7.56 6.22 13.48
CA GLN A 113 -6.30 6.96 13.55
C GLN A 113 -5.80 7.09 15.00
N SER A 114 -6.68 7.28 15.98
CA SER A 114 -6.31 7.30 17.40
C SER A 114 -5.79 5.93 17.87
N HIS A 115 -6.40 4.83 17.44
CA HIS A 115 -5.90 3.48 17.73
C HIS A 115 -4.53 3.24 17.11
N TYR A 116 -4.31 3.70 15.87
CA TYR A 116 -3.03 3.56 15.20
C TYR A 116 -1.93 4.41 15.83
N GLN A 117 -2.20 5.67 16.17
CA GLN A 117 -1.25 6.56 16.85
C GLN A 117 -0.76 5.91 18.14
N ARG A 118 -1.67 5.34 18.93
CA ARG A 118 -1.33 4.66 20.19
C ARG A 118 -0.50 3.40 19.96
N ALA A 119 -0.87 2.54 19.00
CA ALA A 119 -0.08 1.35 18.66
C ALA A 119 1.33 1.72 18.19
N ARG A 120 1.44 2.80 17.42
CA ARG A 120 2.71 3.30 16.90
C ARG A 120 3.59 3.94 17.96
N GLU A 121 3.01 4.65 18.93
CA GLU A 121 3.75 5.15 20.09
C GLU A 121 4.43 4.01 20.83
N VAL A 122 3.71 2.91 21.08
CA VAL A 122 4.26 1.71 21.72
C VAL A 122 5.40 1.09 20.90
N VAL A 123 5.24 0.98 19.58
CA VAL A 123 6.30 0.44 18.70
C VAL A 123 7.52 1.37 18.66
N ASN A 124 7.32 2.68 18.57
CA ASN A 124 8.40 3.66 18.56
C ASN A 124 9.16 3.70 19.89
N GLU A 125 8.46 3.54 21.01
CA GLU A 125 9.07 3.44 22.34
C GLU A 125 9.96 2.20 22.43
N ARG A 126 9.44 1.03 22.01
CA ARG A 126 10.24 -0.20 21.92
C ARG A 126 11.43 -0.10 20.98
N LEU A 127 11.27 0.59 19.85
CA LEU A 127 12.36 0.87 18.91
C LEU A 127 13.44 1.75 19.56
N ARG A 128 13.04 2.78 20.31
CA ARG A 128 13.97 3.66 21.03
C ARG A 128 14.73 2.90 22.11
N ASP A 129 14.05 2.06 22.89
CA ASP A 129 14.70 1.22 23.90
C ASP A 129 15.67 0.23 23.24
N ALA A 130 15.28 -0.43 22.14
CA ALA A 130 16.15 -1.34 21.42
C ALA A 130 17.37 -0.65 20.78
N ILE A 131 17.23 0.62 20.35
CA ILE A 131 18.35 1.43 19.86
C ILE A 131 19.28 1.83 21.01
N ARG A 132 18.73 2.16 22.18
CA ARG A 132 19.52 2.52 23.37
C ARG A 132 20.29 1.33 23.93
N ASP A 133 19.66 0.16 23.96
CA ASP A 133 20.24 -1.09 24.48
C ASP A 133 21.15 -1.78 23.44
N ARG A 134 21.29 -1.19 22.24
CA ARG A 134 22.23 -1.70 21.23
C ARG A 134 23.65 -1.48 21.74
N PRO A 135 24.45 -2.54 21.97
CA PRO A 135 25.82 -2.37 22.39
C PRO A 135 26.58 -1.61 21.29
N VAL A 136 27.10 -0.44 21.63
CA VAL A 136 28.07 0.26 20.79
C VAL A 136 29.33 -0.60 20.79
N CYS A 137 29.52 -1.40 19.75
CA CYS A 137 30.82 -2.01 19.47
C CYS A 137 31.79 -0.86 19.18
N ILE A 138 32.46 -0.38 20.23
CA ILE A 138 33.66 0.44 20.08
C ILE A 138 34.67 -0.48 19.39
N THR A 139 34.85 -0.30 18.08
CA THR A 139 35.95 -0.91 17.35
C THR A 139 37.24 -0.29 17.88
N SER A 140 37.83 -0.88 18.91
CA SER A 140 39.19 -0.60 19.34
C SER A 140 40.12 -0.99 18.19
N ARG A 141 40.62 0.02 17.47
CA ARG A 141 41.63 -0.12 16.42
C ARG A 141 42.95 -0.51 17.10
N PRO A 142 43.58 -1.65 16.78
CA PRO A 142 44.86 -1.99 17.40
C PRO A 142 45.95 -1.08 16.85
N GLU A 143 46.64 -0.37 17.75
CA GLU A 143 47.85 0.39 17.43
C GLU A 143 48.96 -0.59 17.02
N ILE A 144 49.38 -0.52 15.76
CA ILE A 144 50.54 -1.23 15.25
C ILE A 144 51.77 -0.46 15.75
N LYS A 145 52.49 -1.02 16.73
CA LYS A 145 53.82 -0.54 17.11
C LYS A 145 54.79 -0.85 15.96
N SER A 146 55.29 0.21 15.32
CA SER A 146 56.41 0.15 14.38
C SER A 146 57.69 -0.22 15.14
N GLY A 147 58.29 -1.36 14.77
CA GLY A 147 59.69 -1.68 15.05
C GLY A 147 60.59 -1.23 13.91
#